data_AF-A0A927PDI2-F1
#
_entry.id   AF-A0A927PDI2-F1
#
_cell.length_a   1.000
_cell.length_b   1.000
_cell.length_c   1.000
_cell.angle_alpha   90.00
_cell.angle_beta   90.00
_cell.angle_gamma   90.00
#
_symmetry.space_group_name_H-M   'P 1'
#
loop_
_entity.id
_entity.type
_entity.pdbx_description
1 polymer ?
#
loop_
_entity_poly.entity_id
_entity_poly.type
_entity_poly.pdbx_seq_one_letter_code
_entity_poly.pdbx_strand_id
1 'polypeptide(L)'
;MDKAVETANDEQDFVRIMWEQYGITVFFSRGVISYKHPDREKPIRGRMLGRIYEREQIAERIAGFQQQEEEQRRPEFQGMPRIFFIHSEFRLVVDLQTCVKAQQSRAYARQVALSNLQEMARTIAYIQEHGIGTVDKLAEAADQAEAQYKQASADLRETQNALTAINERIHYTGLYLSHKALYRQFLSAGDKGAFRTAHKAEIDEYENAVSHLKAASPDGTFPSMKELKAEKSRLSRQRDQQRAALRLLAEQRKQMRVIAGNVKFILGENALSMNERQQL
;
A
#
# COMPACT_ATOMS: atom_id res chain seq x y z
N MET A 1 -4.44 29.48 2.85
CA MET A 1 -4.98 28.35 2.08
C MET A 1 -4.40 27.04 2.54
N ASP A 2 -3.09 26.76 2.40
CA ASP A 2 -2.53 25.45 2.82
C ASP A 2 -2.77 25.11 4.30
N LYS A 3 -2.54 26.05 5.21
CA LYS A 3 -2.88 25.88 6.64
C LYS A 3 -4.36 25.57 6.88
N ALA A 4 -5.25 26.14 6.06
CA ALA A 4 -6.69 25.89 6.16
C ALA A 4 -7.03 24.47 5.67
N VAL A 5 -6.34 23.97 4.63
CA VAL A 5 -6.47 22.58 4.15
C VAL A 5 -5.97 21.58 5.19
N GLU A 6 -4.88 21.90 5.89
CA GLU A 6 -4.31 21.05 6.95
C GLU A 6 -5.20 20.92 8.18
N THR A 7 -6.04 21.93 8.45
CA THR A 7 -6.85 22.00 9.68
C THR A 7 -8.31 21.64 9.44
N ALA A 8 -8.79 21.78 8.21
CA ALA A 8 -10.19 21.53 7.87
C ALA A 8 -10.54 20.04 7.98
N ASN A 9 -11.69 19.75 8.55
CA ASN A 9 -12.24 18.40 8.58
C ASN A 9 -13.04 18.04 7.32
N ASP A 10 -13.54 19.04 6.60
CA ASP A 10 -14.27 18.84 5.35
C ASP A 10 -14.26 20.14 4.52
N GLU A 11 -14.89 20.10 3.34
CA GLU A 11 -14.97 21.29 2.47
C GLU A 11 -15.70 22.46 3.15
N GLN A 12 -16.67 22.22 4.04
CA GLN A 12 -17.42 23.28 4.71
C GLN A 12 -16.57 23.95 5.79
N ASP A 13 -15.81 23.15 6.53
CA ASP A 13 -14.86 23.61 7.53
C ASP A 13 -13.74 24.43 6.89
N PHE A 14 -13.23 23.99 5.73
CA PHE A 14 -12.26 24.75 4.96
C PHE A 14 -12.78 26.15 4.58
N VAL A 15 -14.03 26.25 4.11
CA VAL A 15 -14.66 27.56 3.79
C VAL A 15 -14.75 28.43 5.03
N ARG A 16 -15.19 27.86 6.15
CA ARG A 16 -15.32 28.57 7.42
C ARG A 16 -13.96 29.11 7.88
N ILE A 17 -12.92 28.27 7.89
CA ILE A 17 -11.56 28.67 8.27
C ILE A 17 -11.03 29.78 7.35
N MET A 18 -11.25 29.64 6.05
CA MET A 18 -10.84 30.64 5.06
C MET A 18 -11.48 32.01 5.32
N TRP A 19 -12.74 32.04 5.75
CA TRP A 19 -13.42 33.27 6.15
C TRP A 19 -12.96 33.78 7.52
N GLU A 20 -13.00 32.95 8.55
CA GLU A 20 -12.76 33.37 9.94
C GLU A 20 -11.32 33.79 10.20
N GLN A 21 -10.35 33.04 9.64
CA GLN A 21 -8.93 33.31 9.90
C GLN A 21 -8.29 34.26 8.90
N TYR A 22 -8.80 34.30 7.66
CA TYR A 22 -8.15 35.01 6.56
C TYR A 22 -9.06 36.03 5.87
N GLY A 23 -10.34 36.13 6.24
CA GLY A 23 -11.30 37.02 5.60
C GLY A 23 -11.62 36.67 4.15
N ILE A 24 -11.22 35.47 3.67
CA ILE A 24 -11.35 35.07 2.28
C ILE A 24 -12.67 34.34 2.07
N THR A 25 -13.54 34.90 1.24
CA THR A 25 -14.79 34.23 0.84
C THR A 25 -14.50 33.19 -0.24
N VAL A 26 -14.96 31.96 -0.02
CA VAL A 26 -14.84 30.84 -0.97
C VAL A 26 -16.19 30.59 -1.66
N PHE A 27 -16.18 30.48 -2.99
CA PHE A 27 -17.36 30.20 -3.80
C PHE A 27 -17.22 28.87 -4.52
N PHE A 28 -18.28 28.08 -4.52
CA PHE A 28 -18.42 26.88 -5.35
C PHE A 28 -19.50 27.10 -6.39
N SER A 29 -19.13 27.06 -7.67
CA SER A 29 -20.11 27.17 -8.76
C SER A 29 -19.72 26.26 -9.91
N ARG A 30 -20.62 25.36 -10.31
CA ARG A 30 -20.47 24.46 -11.47
C ARG A 30 -19.13 23.69 -11.48
N GLY A 31 -18.73 23.16 -10.32
CA GLY A 31 -17.46 22.43 -10.16
C GLY A 31 -16.22 23.32 -10.05
N VAL A 32 -16.36 24.64 -10.16
CA VAL A 32 -15.24 25.58 -10.05
C VAL A 32 -15.23 26.22 -8.68
N ILE A 33 -14.09 26.14 -8.00
CA ILE A 33 -13.80 26.88 -6.77
C ILE A 33 -13.20 28.26 -7.11
N SER A 34 -13.63 29.29 -6.40
CA SER A 34 -13.07 30.65 -6.51
C SER A 34 -12.92 31.30 -5.14
N TYR A 35 -11.93 32.18 -5.01
CA TYR A 35 -11.50 32.80 -3.76
C TYR A 35 -11.52 34.32 -3.87
N LYS A 36 -12.21 35.00 -2.97
CA LYS A 36 -12.25 36.48 -2.91
C LYS A 36 -11.54 36.96 -1.66
N HIS A 37 -10.41 37.63 -1.86
CA HIS A 37 -9.71 38.36 -0.81
C HIS A 37 -10.48 39.65 -0.45
N PRO A 38 -10.48 40.12 0.81
CA PRO A 38 -11.17 41.35 1.21
C PRO A 38 -10.75 42.57 0.38
N ASP A 39 -9.47 42.65 0.03
CA ASP A 39 -8.91 43.77 -0.77
C ASP A 39 -9.16 43.65 -2.29
N ARG A 40 -9.99 42.69 -2.73
CA ARG A 40 -10.30 42.49 -4.16
C ARG A 40 -11.79 42.53 -4.43
N GLU A 41 -12.16 43.30 -5.44
CA GLU A 41 -13.54 43.38 -5.90
C GLU A 41 -14.01 42.07 -6.55
N LYS A 42 -13.14 41.43 -7.36
CA LYS A 42 -13.44 40.20 -8.11
C LYS A 42 -12.76 38.95 -7.52
N PRO A 43 -13.43 37.79 -7.50
CA PRO A 43 -12.84 36.53 -7.05
C PRO A 43 -11.79 35.99 -8.05
N ILE A 44 -10.82 35.22 -7.54
CA ILE A 44 -9.81 34.49 -8.31
C ILE A 44 -10.24 33.03 -8.42
N ARG A 45 -10.28 32.47 -9.63
CA ARG A 45 -10.56 31.05 -9.82
C ARG A 45 -9.40 30.19 -9.30
N GLY A 46 -9.68 29.06 -8.67
CA GLY A 46 -8.65 28.17 -8.12
C GLY A 46 -7.57 27.78 -9.13
N ARG A 47 -7.96 27.47 -10.38
CA ARG A 47 -7.02 27.19 -11.49
C ARG A 47 -5.95 28.27 -11.71
N MET A 48 -6.27 29.54 -11.43
CA MET A 48 -5.36 30.67 -11.60
C MET A 48 -4.35 30.78 -10.46
N LEU A 49 -4.67 30.20 -9.30
CA LEU A 49 -3.76 30.05 -8.16
C LEU A 49 -2.93 28.77 -8.26
N GLY A 50 -3.36 27.82 -9.10
CA GLY A 50 -2.69 26.55 -9.38
C GLY A 50 -3.61 25.35 -9.12
N ARG A 51 -3.29 24.22 -9.76
CA ARG A 51 -4.11 22.99 -9.71
C ARG A 51 -4.37 22.50 -8.28
N ILE A 52 -3.42 22.70 -7.35
CA ILE A 52 -3.55 22.31 -5.94
C ILE A 52 -4.62 23.09 -5.17
N TYR A 53 -5.17 24.15 -5.76
CA TYR A 53 -6.26 24.96 -5.20
C TYR A 53 -7.59 24.75 -5.94
N GLU A 54 -7.67 23.76 -6.81
CA GLU A 54 -8.92 23.28 -7.38
C GLU A 54 -9.67 22.38 -6.38
N ARG A 55 -10.99 22.30 -6.53
CA ARG A 55 -11.87 21.70 -5.52
C ARG A 55 -11.47 20.26 -5.22
N GLU A 56 -11.30 19.44 -6.25
CA GLU A 56 -10.96 18.02 -6.14
C GLU A 56 -9.63 17.84 -5.39
N GLN A 57 -8.64 18.69 -5.67
CA GLN A 57 -7.33 18.64 -5.01
C GLN A 57 -7.39 19.12 -3.56
N ILE A 58 -8.23 20.12 -3.25
CA ILE A 58 -8.48 20.54 -1.87
C ILE A 58 -9.15 19.41 -1.08
N ALA A 59 -10.18 18.78 -1.65
CA ALA A 59 -10.88 17.66 -1.03
C ALA A 59 -9.96 16.44 -0.80
N GLU A 60 -9.15 16.07 -1.80
CA GLU A 60 -8.16 14.99 -1.67
C GLU A 60 -7.14 15.28 -0.57
N ARG A 61 -6.67 16.53 -0.45
CA ARG A 61 -5.71 16.92 0.58
C ARG A 61 -6.31 16.92 1.98
N ILE A 62 -7.54 17.42 2.14
CA ILE A 62 -8.28 17.36 3.40
C ILE A 62 -8.42 15.90 3.85
N ALA A 63 -8.90 15.03 2.96
CA ALA A 63 -9.04 13.60 3.24
C ALA A 63 -7.69 12.94 3.58
N GLY A 64 -6.61 13.30 2.89
CA GLY A 64 -5.27 12.81 3.17
C GLY A 64 -4.74 13.20 4.56
N PHE A 65 -5.01 14.44 5.01
CA PHE A 65 -4.66 14.87 6.36
C PHE A 65 -5.49 14.17 7.44
N GLN A 66 -6.78 13.93 7.19
CA GLN A 66 -7.63 13.18 8.11
C GLN A 66 -7.17 11.73 8.30
N GLN A 67 -6.80 11.05 7.21
CA GLN A 67 -6.25 9.68 7.29
C GLN A 67 -4.98 9.65 8.15
N GLN A 68 -4.10 10.65 7.99
CA GLN A 68 -2.90 10.78 8.83
C GLN A 68 -3.24 11.04 10.30
N GLU A 69 -4.26 11.86 10.60
CA GLU A 69 -4.71 12.08 11.98
C GLU A 69 -5.37 10.84 12.60
N GLU A 70 -6.18 10.12 11.84
CA GLU A 70 -6.84 8.90 12.31
C GLU A 70 -5.83 7.79 12.61
N GLU A 71 -4.77 7.67 11.82
CA GLU A 71 -3.64 6.77 12.08
C GLU A 71 -2.87 7.17 13.35
N GLN A 72 -2.70 8.47 13.61
CA GLN A 72 -2.09 9.00 14.83
C GLN A 72 -2.93 8.76 16.10
N ARG A 73 -4.27 8.71 15.99
CA ARG A 73 -5.18 8.51 17.13
C ARG A 73 -5.31 7.06 17.60
N ARG A 74 -4.73 6.10 16.88
CA ARG A 74 -4.73 4.69 17.30
C ARG A 74 -3.97 4.55 18.63
N PRO A 75 -4.47 3.76 19.59
CA PRO A 75 -3.86 3.61 20.91
C PRO A 75 -2.43 3.06 20.88
N GLU A 76 -2.07 2.32 19.82
CA GLU A 76 -0.71 1.79 19.57
C GLU A 76 0.33 2.88 19.24
N PHE A 77 -0.13 4.10 18.92
CA PHE A 77 0.68 5.17 18.32
C PHE A 77 0.61 6.50 19.09
N GLN A 78 -0.14 6.56 20.20
CA GLN A 78 -0.21 7.75 21.04
C GLN A 78 1.13 8.07 21.69
N GLY A 79 1.67 9.27 21.42
CA GLY A 79 2.92 9.76 22.00
C GLY A 79 4.15 9.66 21.09
N MET A 80 4.02 9.09 19.88
CA MET A 80 5.12 9.12 18.90
C MET A 80 5.17 10.48 18.16
N PRO A 81 6.37 11.05 17.93
CA PRO A 81 6.57 12.23 17.09
C PRO A 81 5.94 12.12 15.70
N ARG A 82 5.48 13.25 15.13
CA ARG A 82 4.83 13.32 13.79
C ARG A 82 5.64 12.68 12.65
N ILE A 83 6.97 12.59 12.79
CA ILE A 83 7.91 12.00 11.83
C ILE A 83 7.63 10.49 11.59
N PHE A 84 6.98 9.81 12.54
CA PHE A 84 6.68 8.39 12.43
C PHE A 84 5.41 8.07 11.63
N PHE A 85 4.65 9.08 11.18
CA PHE A 85 3.33 8.93 10.55
C PHE A 85 3.25 9.39 9.10
N ILE A 86 4.39 9.72 8.49
CA ILE A 86 4.37 10.17 7.11
C ILE A 86 4.75 9.00 6.20
N HIS A 87 3.79 8.59 5.37
CA HIS A 87 4.01 7.73 4.22
C HIS A 87 5.24 8.19 3.43
N SER A 88 6.28 7.35 3.35
CA SER A 88 7.60 7.61 2.73
C SER A 88 7.91 9.11 2.52
N GLU A 89 8.39 9.79 3.58
CA GLU A 89 8.67 11.25 3.57
C GLU A 89 9.62 11.73 2.48
N PHE A 90 10.51 10.84 2.05
CA PHE A 90 11.61 11.21 1.19
C PHE A 90 11.16 11.27 -0.26
N ARG A 91 11.40 12.42 -0.89
CA ARG A 91 11.31 12.58 -2.35
C ARG A 91 12.71 12.58 -2.94
N LEU A 92 12.80 12.05 -4.16
CA LEU A 92 14.06 12.07 -4.89
C LEU A 92 14.39 13.53 -5.26
N VAL A 93 15.62 13.94 -4.98
CA VAL A 93 16.17 15.23 -5.40
C VAL A 93 16.18 15.29 -6.92
N VAL A 94 15.63 16.38 -7.49
CA VAL A 94 15.47 16.54 -8.93
C VAL A 94 16.68 17.23 -9.53
N ASP A 95 17.26 16.69 -10.59
CA ASP A 95 18.27 17.42 -11.36
C ASP A 95 17.62 18.59 -12.13
N LEU A 96 17.96 19.83 -11.75
CA LEU A 96 17.46 21.04 -12.41
C LEU A 96 17.98 21.16 -13.84
N GLN A 97 19.16 20.62 -14.15
CA GLN A 97 19.74 20.71 -15.49
C GLN A 97 18.95 19.89 -16.50
N THR A 98 18.36 18.77 -16.09
CA THR A 98 17.56 17.91 -16.97
C THR A 98 16.06 18.21 -16.91
N CYS A 99 15.62 19.08 -15.99
CA CYS A 99 14.21 19.39 -15.80
C CYS A 99 13.73 20.48 -16.77
N VAL A 100 13.09 20.09 -17.88
CA VAL A 100 12.56 21.01 -18.92
C VAL A 100 11.68 22.13 -18.32
N LYS A 101 10.83 21.82 -17.33
CA LYS A 101 9.99 22.83 -16.66
C LYS A 101 10.82 23.84 -15.86
N ALA A 102 11.93 23.41 -15.25
CA ALA A 102 12.85 24.29 -14.53
C ALA A 102 13.65 25.16 -15.51
N GLN A 103 14.05 24.61 -16.66
CA GLN A 103 14.71 25.39 -17.72
C GLN A 103 13.79 26.49 -18.27
N GLN A 104 12.50 26.20 -18.45
CA GLN A 104 11.52 27.12 -19.05
C GLN A 104 10.95 28.15 -18.07
N SER A 105 11.03 27.91 -16.75
CA SER A 105 10.43 28.78 -15.74
C SER A 105 11.35 29.00 -14.56
N ARG A 106 11.85 30.24 -14.43
CA ARG A 106 12.68 30.66 -13.30
C ARG A 106 11.97 30.53 -11.94
N ALA A 107 10.66 30.80 -11.91
CA ALA A 107 9.87 30.64 -10.69
C ALA A 107 9.78 29.17 -10.27
N TYR A 108 9.54 28.27 -11.24
CA TYR A 108 9.52 26.83 -10.98
C TYR A 108 10.90 26.31 -10.58
N ALA A 109 11.97 26.73 -11.26
CA ALA A 109 13.34 26.38 -10.90
C ALA A 109 13.68 26.75 -9.45
N ARG A 110 13.28 27.95 -9.00
CA ARG A 110 13.46 28.38 -7.60
C ARG A 110 12.70 27.50 -6.63
N GLN A 111 11.46 27.14 -6.96
CA GLN A 111 10.64 26.25 -6.12
C GLN A 111 11.25 24.85 -6.01
N VAL A 112 11.72 24.28 -7.13
CA VAL A 112 12.39 22.97 -7.15
C VAL A 112 13.71 23.02 -6.39
N ALA A 113 14.51 24.07 -6.57
CA ALA A 113 15.76 24.24 -5.82
C ALA A 113 15.53 24.29 -4.31
N LEU A 114 14.51 25.02 -3.86
CA LEU A 114 14.14 25.08 -2.43
C LEU A 114 13.70 23.70 -1.92
N SER A 115 12.87 22.99 -2.68
CA SER A 115 12.42 21.64 -2.33
C SER A 115 13.60 20.66 -2.27
N ASN A 116 14.53 20.72 -3.23
CA ASN A 116 15.72 19.88 -3.23
C ASN A 116 16.59 20.11 -2.00
N LEU A 117 16.82 21.37 -1.62
CA LEU A 117 17.58 21.70 -0.40
C LEU A 117 16.92 21.11 0.85
N GLN A 118 15.59 21.15 0.93
CA GLN A 118 14.83 20.53 2.03
C GLN A 118 15.00 19.00 2.04
N GLU A 119 14.87 18.34 0.88
CA GLU A 119 15.04 16.88 0.76
C GLU A 119 16.48 16.44 1.07
N MET A 120 17.48 17.21 0.65
CA MET A 120 18.89 16.97 0.97
C MET A 120 19.14 17.10 2.48
N ALA A 121 18.62 18.15 3.12
CA ALA A 121 18.76 18.35 4.56
C ALA A 121 18.08 17.23 5.35
N ARG A 122 16.86 16.82 4.97
CA ARG A 122 16.18 15.65 5.56
C ARG A 122 16.99 14.37 5.38
N THR A 123 17.57 14.17 4.20
CA THR A 123 18.39 12.99 3.90
C THR A 123 19.60 12.92 4.82
N ILE A 124 20.28 14.06 5.03
CA ILE A 124 21.43 14.17 5.95
C ILE A 124 20.99 13.94 7.41
N ALA A 125 19.86 14.51 7.84
CA ALA A 125 19.34 14.30 9.19
C ALA A 125 19.04 12.81 9.45
N TYR A 126 18.38 12.14 8.50
CA TYR A 126 18.06 10.73 8.60
C TYR A 126 19.31 9.85 8.78
N ILE A 127 20.32 10.02 7.93
CA ILE A 127 21.54 9.20 8.03
C ILE A 127 22.26 9.44 9.36
N GLN A 128 22.21 10.66 9.91
CA GLN A 128 22.77 10.98 11.23
C GLN A 128 21.99 10.32 12.35
N GLU A 129 20.66 10.44 12.36
CA GLU A 129 19.76 9.84 13.36
C GLU A 129 19.87 8.31 13.38
N HIS A 130 20.07 7.69 12.22
CA HIS A 130 20.21 6.24 12.09
C HIS A 130 21.66 5.74 12.17
N GLY A 131 22.63 6.62 12.45
CA GLY A 131 24.05 6.23 12.60
C GLY A 131 24.70 5.68 11.31
N ILE A 132 24.17 6.03 10.15
CA ILE A 132 24.66 5.62 8.84
C ILE A 132 25.80 6.55 8.43
N GLY A 133 27.00 6.23 8.90
CA GLY A 133 28.19 7.10 8.73
C GLY A 133 28.92 7.00 7.39
N THR A 134 28.54 6.08 6.51
CA THR A 134 29.26 5.79 5.24
C THR A 134 28.29 5.36 4.14
N VAL A 135 28.68 5.57 2.87
CA VAL A 135 27.90 5.09 1.70
C VAL A 135 27.73 3.57 1.71
N ASP A 136 28.74 2.81 2.12
CA ASP A 136 28.67 1.34 2.20
C ASP A 136 27.61 0.88 3.20
N LYS A 137 27.61 1.43 4.42
CA LYS A 137 26.54 1.17 5.41
C LYS A 137 25.14 1.55 4.92
N LEU A 138 25.01 2.60 4.09
CA LEU A 138 23.72 2.95 3.49
C LEU A 138 23.29 1.91 2.44
N ALA A 139 24.23 1.42 1.64
CA ALA A 139 23.98 0.33 0.68
C ALA A 139 23.59 -0.96 1.41
N GLU A 140 24.30 -1.33 2.48
CA GLU A 140 23.96 -2.48 3.33
C GLU A 140 22.55 -2.35 3.92
N ALA A 141 22.18 -1.17 4.44
CA ALA A 141 20.84 -0.94 4.97
C ALA A 141 19.75 -1.06 3.88
N ALA A 142 20.02 -0.55 2.68
CA ALA A 142 19.10 -0.68 1.54
C ALA A 142 18.95 -2.14 1.07
N ASP A 143 20.05 -2.89 1.01
CA ASP A 143 20.05 -4.31 0.65
C ASP A 143 19.33 -5.16 1.70
N GLN A 144 19.53 -4.87 2.99
CA GLN A 144 18.80 -5.50 4.08
C GLN A 144 17.29 -5.24 3.97
N ALA A 145 16.87 -4.00 3.71
CA ALA A 145 15.45 -3.67 3.52
C ALA A 145 14.84 -4.39 2.30
N GLU A 146 15.56 -4.50 1.19
CA GLU A 146 15.13 -5.27 0.02
C GLU A 146 15.04 -6.77 0.32
N ALA A 147 16.01 -7.33 1.05
CA ALA A 147 16.02 -8.74 1.45
C ALA A 147 14.83 -9.07 2.38
N GLN A 148 14.57 -8.24 3.39
CA GLN A 148 13.43 -8.40 4.29
C GLN A 148 12.09 -8.34 3.54
N TYR A 149 11.94 -7.39 2.62
CA TYR A 149 10.76 -7.30 1.77
C TYR A 149 10.56 -8.55 0.91
N LYS A 150 11.64 -9.05 0.28
CA LYS A 150 11.58 -10.27 -0.54
C LYS A 150 11.17 -11.48 0.29
N GLN A 151 11.76 -11.64 1.48
CA GLN A 151 11.41 -12.73 2.38
C GLN A 151 9.93 -12.67 2.80
N ALA A 152 9.47 -11.51 3.30
CA ALA A 152 8.08 -11.34 3.72
C ALA A 152 7.08 -11.55 2.56
N SER A 153 7.46 -11.17 1.33
CA SER A 153 6.67 -11.41 0.13
C SER A 153 6.56 -12.91 -0.20
N ALA A 154 7.67 -13.65 -0.05
CA ALA A 154 7.69 -15.10 -0.23
C ALA A 154 6.82 -15.81 0.83
N ASP A 155 6.97 -15.44 2.11
CA ASP A 155 6.18 -16.01 3.21
C ASP A 155 4.68 -15.75 3.04
N LEU A 156 4.30 -14.55 2.56
CA LEU A 156 2.91 -14.25 2.24
C LEU A 156 2.37 -15.13 1.11
N ARG A 157 3.18 -15.35 0.06
CA ARG A 157 2.81 -16.22 -1.06
C ARG A 157 2.62 -17.66 -0.62
N GLU A 158 3.50 -18.16 0.25
CA GLU A 158 3.37 -19.50 0.83
C GLU A 158 2.05 -19.65 1.61
N THR A 159 1.74 -18.71 2.51
CA THR A 159 0.46 -18.72 3.23
C THR A 159 -0.75 -18.66 2.29
N GLN A 160 -0.67 -17.89 1.20
CA GLN A 160 -1.72 -17.82 0.19
C GLN A 160 -1.92 -19.16 -0.53
N ASN A 161 -0.83 -19.83 -0.89
CA ASN A 161 -0.88 -21.17 -1.47
C ASN A 161 -1.49 -22.19 -0.50
N ALA A 162 -1.10 -22.13 0.78
CA ALA A 162 -1.68 -22.97 1.83
C ALA A 162 -3.19 -22.71 2.00
N LEU A 163 -3.64 -21.45 1.87
CA LEU A 163 -5.06 -21.09 1.88
C LEU A 163 -5.83 -21.67 0.67
N THR A 164 -5.21 -21.73 -0.50
CA THR A 164 -5.80 -22.39 -1.67
C THR A 164 -5.94 -23.89 -1.42
N ALA A 165 -4.87 -24.54 -0.97
CA ALA A 165 -4.85 -25.97 -0.68
C ALA A 165 -5.87 -26.36 0.42
N ILE A 166 -6.00 -25.56 1.49
CA ILE A 166 -6.99 -25.85 2.54
C ILE A 166 -8.43 -25.66 2.05
N ASN A 167 -8.68 -24.70 1.15
CA ASN A 167 -10.01 -24.52 0.54
C ASN A 167 -10.40 -25.73 -0.33
N GLU A 168 -9.47 -26.25 -1.12
CA GLU A 168 -9.68 -27.48 -1.91
C GLU A 168 -9.96 -28.67 -0.99
N ARG A 169 -9.17 -28.84 0.08
CA ARG A 169 -9.42 -29.90 1.08
C ARG A 169 -10.79 -29.77 1.73
N ILE A 170 -11.23 -28.56 2.09
CA ILE A 170 -12.58 -28.30 2.62
C ILE A 170 -13.65 -28.71 1.60
N HIS A 171 -13.47 -28.34 0.33
CA HIS A 171 -14.41 -28.67 -0.74
C HIS A 171 -14.59 -30.19 -0.89
N TYR A 172 -13.49 -30.93 -1.09
CA TYR A 172 -13.56 -32.38 -1.25
C TYR A 172 -14.01 -33.11 0.02
N THR A 173 -13.62 -32.63 1.21
CA THR A 173 -14.15 -33.18 2.47
C THR A 173 -15.66 -32.97 2.57
N GLY A 174 -16.17 -31.83 2.10
CA GLY A 174 -17.60 -31.55 2.00
C GLY A 174 -18.33 -32.56 1.11
N LEU A 175 -17.86 -32.74 -0.13
CA LEU A 175 -18.42 -33.70 -1.08
C LEU A 175 -18.39 -35.14 -0.52
N TYR A 176 -17.24 -35.56 0.04
CA TYR A 176 -17.10 -36.87 0.67
C TYR A 176 -18.16 -37.08 1.76
N LEU A 177 -18.33 -36.14 2.68
CA LEU A 177 -19.26 -36.26 3.79
C LEU A 177 -20.73 -36.22 3.32
N SER A 178 -21.06 -35.35 2.37
CA SER A 178 -22.41 -35.20 1.82
C SER A 178 -22.90 -36.46 1.11
N HIS A 179 -22.03 -37.10 0.32
CA HIS A 179 -22.41 -38.27 -0.49
C HIS A 179 -22.09 -39.61 0.18
N LYS A 180 -21.47 -39.62 1.37
CA LYS A 180 -21.07 -40.84 2.09
C LYS A 180 -22.22 -41.81 2.33
N ALA A 181 -23.38 -41.31 2.72
CA ALA A 181 -24.55 -42.15 3.00
C ALA A 181 -25.12 -42.76 1.72
N LEU A 182 -25.25 -41.96 0.66
CA LEU A 182 -25.70 -42.40 -0.66
C LEU A 182 -24.76 -43.44 -1.26
N TYR A 183 -23.44 -43.22 -1.17
CA TYR A 183 -22.46 -44.18 -1.67
C TYR A 183 -22.51 -45.52 -0.91
N ARG A 184 -22.79 -45.49 0.41
CA ARG A 184 -23.05 -46.73 1.17
C ARG A 184 -24.28 -47.48 0.66
N GLN A 185 -25.36 -46.76 0.34
CA GLN A 185 -26.56 -47.37 -0.25
C GLN A 185 -26.26 -48.00 -1.61
N PHE A 186 -25.50 -47.31 -2.46
CA PHE A 186 -25.01 -47.83 -3.74
C PHE A 186 -24.24 -49.15 -3.58
N LEU A 187 -23.33 -49.24 -2.60
CA LEU A 187 -22.55 -50.47 -2.35
C LEU A 187 -23.44 -51.66 -1.96
N SER A 188 -24.54 -51.39 -1.26
CA SER A 188 -25.53 -52.39 -0.82
C SER A 188 -26.70 -52.62 -1.79
N ALA A 189 -26.78 -51.87 -2.89
CA ALA A 189 -27.89 -51.96 -3.83
C ALA A 189 -27.89 -53.32 -4.56
N GLY A 190 -29.08 -53.92 -4.71
CA GLY A 190 -29.26 -55.16 -5.47
C GLY A 190 -28.95 -55.00 -6.95
N ASP A 191 -29.41 -53.90 -7.56
CA ASP A 191 -29.05 -53.49 -8.92
C ASP A 191 -28.20 -52.21 -8.89
N LYS A 192 -26.87 -52.40 -8.91
CA LYS A 192 -25.89 -51.31 -8.90
C LYS A 192 -25.89 -50.51 -10.20
N GLY A 193 -26.26 -51.11 -11.33
CA GLY A 193 -26.27 -50.44 -12.63
C GLY A 193 -27.40 -49.40 -12.70
N ALA A 194 -28.60 -49.80 -12.32
CA ALA A 194 -29.75 -48.90 -12.22
C ALA A 194 -29.50 -47.78 -11.19
N PHE A 195 -28.98 -48.12 -10.00
CA PHE A 195 -28.67 -47.14 -8.96
C PHE A 195 -27.62 -46.11 -9.42
N ARG A 196 -26.55 -46.57 -10.10
CA ARG A 196 -25.52 -45.67 -10.63
C ARG A 196 -26.08 -44.74 -11.70
N THR A 197 -27.00 -45.23 -12.52
CA THR A 197 -27.63 -44.40 -13.56
C THR A 197 -28.48 -43.29 -12.93
N ALA A 198 -29.23 -43.61 -11.86
CA ALA A 198 -30.07 -42.66 -11.14
C ALA A 198 -29.29 -41.62 -10.32
N HIS A 199 -28.14 -41.99 -9.76
CA HIS A 199 -27.32 -41.15 -8.86
C HIS A 199 -25.91 -40.90 -9.39
N LYS A 200 -25.78 -40.78 -10.71
CA LYS A 200 -24.48 -40.75 -11.40
C LYS A 200 -23.60 -39.61 -10.87
N ALA A 201 -24.15 -38.41 -10.76
CA ALA A 201 -23.40 -37.23 -10.36
C ALA A 201 -22.84 -37.36 -8.94
N GLU A 202 -23.67 -37.77 -7.98
CA GLU A 202 -23.29 -37.91 -6.57
C GLU A 202 -22.25 -39.02 -6.35
N ILE A 203 -22.36 -40.11 -7.12
CA ILE A 203 -21.38 -41.20 -7.08
C ILE A 203 -20.06 -40.74 -7.67
N ASP A 204 -20.08 -40.10 -8.85
CA ASP A 204 -18.88 -39.62 -9.52
C ASP A 204 -18.18 -38.51 -8.67
N GLU A 205 -18.94 -37.61 -8.02
CA GLU A 205 -18.43 -36.60 -7.08
C GLU A 205 -17.82 -37.22 -5.81
N TYR A 206 -18.44 -38.26 -5.25
CA TYR A 206 -17.88 -38.99 -4.10
C TYR A 206 -16.56 -39.67 -4.45
N GLU A 207 -16.52 -40.38 -5.59
CA GLU A 207 -15.31 -41.09 -6.05
C GLU A 207 -14.17 -40.11 -6.32
N ASN A 208 -14.48 -38.97 -6.95
CA ASN A 208 -13.54 -37.88 -7.17
C ASN A 208 -12.99 -37.33 -5.84
N ALA A 209 -13.88 -37.02 -4.88
CA ALA A 209 -13.49 -36.54 -3.56
C ALA A 209 -12.59 -37.52 -2.80
N VAL A 210 -12.91 -38.83 -2.85
CA VAL A 210 -12.07 -39.87 -2.23
C VAL A 210 -10.68 -39.92 -2.89
N SER A 211 -10.61 -39.81 -4.22
CA SER A 211 -9.33 -39.78 -4.95
C SER A 211 -8.44 -38.62 -4.49
N HIS A 212 -8.99 -37.40 -4.45
CA HIS A 212 -8.26 -36.21 -3.98
C HIS A 212 -7.82 -36.30 -2.53
N LEU A 213 -8.69 -36.77 -1.64
CA LEU A 213 -8.38 -36.89 -0.21
C LEU A 213 -7.31 -37.96 0.05
N LYS A 214 -7.32 -39.08 -0.69
CA LYS A 214 -6.28 -40.11 -0.60
C LYS A 214 -4.91 -39.62 -1.07
N ALA A 215 -4.86 -38.82 -2.13
CA ALA A 215 -3.61 -38.22 -2.60
C ALA A 215 -2.99 -37.28 -1.55
N ALA A 216 -3.83 -36.62 -0.73
CA ALA A 216 -3.40 -35.69 0.31
C ALA A 216 -3.15 -36.33 1.69
N SER A 217 -3.68 -37.53 1.94
CA SER A 217 -3.60 -38.25 3.23
C SER A 217 -3.32 -39.75 3.00
N PRO A 218 -2.05 -40.14 2.81
CA PRO A 218 -1.66 -41.54 2.54
C PRO A 218 -2.03 -42.50 3.67
N ASP A 219 -2.04 -42.01 4.92
CA ASP A 219 -2.34 -42.79 6.13
C ASP A 219 -3.83 -43.13 6.28
N GLY A 220 -4.68 -42.69 5.33
CA GLY A 220 -6.11 -43.04 5.26
C GLY A 220 -7.00 -42.27 6.23
N THR A 221 -6.44 -41.45 7.11
CA THR A 221 -7.21 -40.57 8.01
C THR A 221 -7.45 -39.20 7.37
N PHE A 222 -8.72 -38.90 7.10
CA PHE A 222 -9.12 -37.58 6.60
C PHE A 222 -9.36 -36.60 7.75
N PRO A 223 -8.84 -35.37 7.67
CA PRO A 223 -9.08 -34.35 8.68
C PRO A 223 -10.57 -34.00 8.76
N SER A 224 -11.05 -33.68 9.96
CA SER A 224 -12.43 -33.28 10.16
C SER A 224 -12.72 -31.90 9.57
N MET A 225 -13.98 -31.66 9.20
CA MET A 225 -14.43 -30.34 8.74
C MET A 225 -14.16 -29.23 9.78
N LYS A 226 -14.18 -29.58 11.07
CA LYS A 226 -13.88 -28.65 12.17
C LYS A 226 -12.42 -28.22 12.16
N GLU A 227 -11.50 -29.17 12.03
CA GLU A 227 -10.05 -28.90 11.97
C GLU A 227 -9.67 -28.09 10.75
N LEU A 228 -10.19 -28.46 9.56
CA LEU A 228 -9.92 -27.74 8.32
C LEU A 228 -10.38 -26.28 8.37
N LYS A 229 -11.56 -26.02 8.94
CA LYS A 229 -12.08 -24.66 9.13
C LYS A 229 -11.24 -23.86 10.14
N ALA A 230 -10.84 -24.49 11.24
CA ALA A 230 -9.98 -23.85 12.23
C ALA A 230 -8.63 -23.44 11.63
N GLU A 231 -8.03 -24.33 10.84
CA GLU A 231 -6.76 -24.07 10.15
C GLU A 231 -6.89 -22.98 9.08
N LYS A 232 -7.96 -22.99 8.28
CA LYS A 232 -8.25 -21.90 7.34
C LYS A 232 -8.37 -20.55 8.05
N SER A 233 -9.03 -20.49 9.21
CA SER A 233 -9.13 -19.27 10.01
C SER A 233 -7.77 -18.82 10.55
N ARG A 234 -6.92 -19.77 10.98
CA ARG A 234 -5.54 -19.47 11.42
C ARG A 234 -4.71 -18.87 10.28
N LEU A 235 -4.69 -19.52 9.12
CA LEU A 235 -3.96 -19.06 7.93
C LEU A 235 -4.49 -17.71 7.42
N SER A 236 -5.79 -17.46 7.52
CA SER A 236 -6.38 -16.18 7.13
C SER A 236 -5.88 -15.03 8.01
N ARG A 237 -5.82 -15.23 9.34
CA ARG A 237 -5.24 -14.24 10.27
C ARG A 237 -3.76 -14.01 9.99
N GLN A 238 -3.00 -15.09 9.76
CA GLN A 238 -1.59 -15.01 9.41
C GLN A 238 -1.36 -14.21 8.12
N ARG A 239 -2.15 -14.46 7.06
CA ARG A 239 -2.10 -13.70 5.81
C ARG A 239 -2.34 -12.21 6.04
N ASP A 240 -3.31 -11.86 6.87
CA ASP A 240 -3.66 -10.45 7.11
C ASP A 240 -2.56 -9.73 7.89
N GLN A 241 -1.94 -10.40 8.88
CA GLN A 241 -0.75 -9.90 9.57
C GLN A 241 0.45 -9.75 8.62
N GLN A 242 0.74 -10.75 7.79
CA GLN A 242 1.81 -10.70 6.79
C GLN A 242 1.59 -9.57 5.77
N ARG A 243 0.35 -9.33 5.34
CA ARG A 243 0.01 -8.21 4.45
C ARG A 243 0.29 -6.85 5.09
N ALA A 244 -0.05 -6.69 6.37
CA ALA A 244 0.24 -5.45 7.11
C ALA A 244 1.76 -5.24 7.24
N ALA A 245 2.50 -6.27 7.64
CA ALA A 245 3.96 -6.21 7.74
C ALA A 245 4.63 -5.90 6.39
N LEU A 246 4.17 -6.54 5.31
CA LEU A 246 4.71 -6.33 3.97
C LEU A 246 4.53 -4.89 3.48
N ARG A 247 3.42 -4.22 3.86
CA ARG A 247 3.21 -2.80 3.55
C ARG A 247 4.27 -1.92 4.22
N LEU A 248 4.56 -2.16 5.50
CA LEU A 248 5.59 -1.42 6.24
C LEU A 248 6.98 -1.64 5.62
N LEU A 249 7.33 -2.89 5.32
CA LEU A 249 8.60 -3.22 4.67
C LEU A 249 8.71 -2.61 3.26
N ALA A 250 7.59 -2.52 2.52
CA ALA A 250 7.58 -1.87 1.21
C ALA A 250 7.90 -0.38 1.30
N GLU A 251 7.36 0.31 2.30
CA GLU A 251 7.63 1.73 2.56
C GLU A 251 9.08 1.94 3.01
N GLN A 252 9.59 1.11 3.94
CA GLN A 252 10.99 1.17 4.38
C GLN A 252 11.96 0.96 3.20
N ARG A 253 11.71 -0.05 2.38
CA ARG A 253 12.50 -0.33 1.15
C ARG A 253 12.47 0.83 0.17
N LYS A 254 11.30 1.45 -0.04
CA LYS A 254 11.14 2.62 -0.90
C LYS A 254 11.92 3.81 -0.35
N GLN A 255 11.80 4.07 0.95
CA GLN A 255 12.52 5.13 1.65
C GLN A 255 14.03 4.96 1.52
N MET A 256 14.55 3.75 1.76
CA MET A 256 15.98 3.46 1.58
C MET A 256 16.47 3.71 0.16
N ARG A 257 15.68 3.35 -0.84
CA ARG A 257 16.00 3.63 -2.25
C ARG A 257 16.08 5.13 -2.54
N VAL A 258 15.15 5.92 -2.00
CA VAL A 258 15.16 7.38 -2.20
C VAL A 258 16.35 8.01 -1.49
N ILE A 259 16.61 7.64 -0.24
CA ILE A 259 17.73 8.15 0.55
C ILE A 259 19.07 7.83 -0.13
N ALA A 260 19.25 6.59 -0.61
CA ALA A 260 20.42 6.21 -1.39
C ALA A 260 20.56 7.06 -2.67
N GLY A 261 19.47 7.31 -3.40
CA GLY A 261 19.47 8.18 -4.58
C GLY A 261 19.83 9.63 -4.25
N ASN A 262 19.31 10.17 -3.16
CA ASN A 262 19.61 11.52 -2.69
C ASN A 262 21.06 11.66 -2.25
N VAL A 263 21.61 10.67 -1.53
CA VAL A 263 23.03 10.67 -1.13
C VAL A 263 23.94 10.67 -2.37
N LYS A 264 23.66 9.83 -3.38
CA LYS A 264 24.39 9.85 -4.65
C LYS A 264 24.34 11.22 -5.34
N PHE A 265 23.19 11.87 -5.31
CA PHE A 265 23.03 13.23 -5.84
C PHE A 265 23.87 14.25 -5.05
N ILE A 266 23.81 14.22 -3.71
CA ILE A 266 24.54 15.11 -2.81
C ILE A 266 26.06 14.99 -3.02
N LEU A 267 26.55 13.76 -3.20
CA LEU A 267 27.97 13.47 -3.43
C LEU A 267 28.43 13.79 -4.87
N GLY A 268 27.51 14.18 -5.76
CA GLY A 268 27.84 14.47 -7.15
C GLY A 268 28.17 13.23 -8.00
N GLU A 269 27.86 12.03 -7.54
CA GLU A 269 28.15 10.77 -8.25
C GLU A 269 27.34 10.63 -9.55
N ASN A 270 26.23 11.37 -9.70
CA ASN A 270 25.51 11.45 -10.97
C ASN A 270 26.31 12.18 -12.07
N ALA A 271 27.19 13.11 -11.70
CA ALA A 271 28.03 13.86 -12.64
C ALA A 271 29.24 13.04 -13.15
N LEU A 272 29.73 12.09 -12.34
CA LEU A 272 30.85 11.23 -12.72
C LEU A 272 30.47 10.23 -13.83
N SER A 273 29.24 9.69 -13.81
CA SER A 273 28.78 8.74 -14.85
C SER A 273 28.53 9.39 -16.24
N MET A 274 28.36 10.71 -16.30
CA MET A 274 28.21 11.43 -17.58
C MET A 274 29.55 11.77 -18.23
N ASN A 275 30.59 12.05 -17.43
CA ASN A 275 31.93 12.33 -17.97
C ASN A 275 32.63 11.09 -18.53
N GLU A 276 32.33 9.89 -18.02
CA GLU A 276 32.89 8.64 -18.55
C GLU A 276 32.26 8.21 -19.89
N ARG A 277 31.04 8.67 -20.19
CA ARG A 277 30.35 8.36 -21.47
C ARG A 277 30.65 9.36 -22.60
N GLN A 278 31.33 10.47 -22.30
CA GLN A 278 31.77 11.45 -23.29
C GLN A 278 33.26 11.29 -23.68
N GLN A 279 33.95 10.27 -23.13
CA GLN A 279 35.35 9.97 -23.41
C GLN A 279 35.57 8.60 -24.10
N LEU A 280 34.50 7.97 -24.59
CA LEU A 280 34.52 6.80 -25.46
C LEU A 280 33.80 7.12 -26.77
#